data_AF-A0A9E3MR97-F1
#
_entry.id   AF-A0A9E3MR97-F1
#
_cell.length_a   1.000
_cell.length_b   1.000
_cell.length_c   1.000
_cell.angle_alpha   90.00
_cell.angle_beta   90.00
_cell.angle_gamma   90.00
#
_symmetry.space_group_name_H-M   'P 1'
#
loop_
_entity.id
_entity.type
_entity.pdbx_description
1 polymer ?
#
loop_
_entity_poly.entity_id
_entity_poly.type
_entity_poly.pdbx_seq_one_letter_code
_entity_poly.pdbx_strand_id
1 'polypeptide(L)'
;VVVSPFAGRLAARYGYRSVVTSGLALAGLGLLALSGVHADTGYGNVWWRLATVGVGFALTMSPLTGAAIQAVDPQEGGLASGISSTTRQIGAVLGVAVLGAVVRARQSGSASFEAGLDSAFAVAGAVTLATAVCTGLWLARPRPTPAPQQRPDLSARRTP
;
A
#
# COMPACT_ATOMS: atom_id res chain seq x y z
N VAL A 1 -10.45 12.74 1.43
CA VAL A 1 -11.00 13.97 0.81
C VAL A 1 -10.18 15.21 1.16
N VAL A 2 -9.81 15.46 2.43
CA VAL A 2 -8.98 16.63 2.81
C VAL A 2 -7.49 16.51 2.41
N VAL A 3 -6.91 15.30 2.43
CA VAL A 3 -5.50 15.05 2.06
C VAL A 3 -5.30 14.95 0.53
N SER A 4 -6.39 14.75 -0.22
CA SER A 4 -6.38 14.47 -1.66
C SER A 4 -5.65 15.53 -2.54
N PRO A 5 -5.74 16.85 -2.29
CA PRO A 5 -4.96 17.83 -3.07
C PRO A 5 -3.46 17.86 -2.70
N PHE A 6 -3.10 17.46 -1.47
CA PHE A 6 -1.71 17.47 -1.02
C PHE A 6 -0.91 16.28 -1.57
N ALA A 7 -1.56 15.11 -1.65
CA ALA A 7 -0.95 13.90 -2.22
C ALA A 7 -0.57 14.07 -3.69
N GLY A 8 -1.41 14.74 -4.50
CA GLY A 8 -1.12 15.02 -5.91
C GLY A 8 0.07 15.96 -6.11
N ARG A 9 0.20 17.01 -5.30
CA ARG A 9 1.37 17.93 -5.33
C ARG A 9 2.66 17.28 -4.84
N LEU A 10 2.57 16.43 -3.81
CA LEU A 10 3.75 15.73 -3.27
C LEU A 10 4.26 14.65 -4.24
N ALA A 11 3.35 13.92 -4.90
CA ALA A 11 3.69 12.94 -5.93
C ALA A 11 4.34 13.59 -7.17
N ALA A 12 3.87 14.77 -7.57
CA ALA A 12 4.47 15.53 -8.66
C ALA A 12 5.87 16.07 -8.34
N ARG A 13 6.18 16.32 -7.05
CA ARG A 13 7.45 16.93 -6.62
C ARG A 13 8.54 15.93 -6.19
N TYR A 14 8.17 14.82 -5.56
CA TYR A 14 9.11 13.85 -4.98
C TYR A 14 9.16 12.50 -5.71
N GLY A 15 8.31 12.33 -6.72
CA GLY A 15 8.17 11.08 -7.46
C GLY A 15 7.28 10.07 -6.73
N TYR A 16 6.48 9.35 -7.53
CA TYR A 16 5.54 8.31 -7.11
C TYR A 16 6.11 7.36 -6.05
N ARG A 17 7.36 6.94 -6.22
CA ARG A 17 8.02 5.90 -5.41
C ARG A 17 8.24 6.33 -3.97
N SER A 18 8.75 7.55 -3.77
CA SER A 18 9.04 8.11 -2.43
C SER A 18 7.77 8.35 -1.63
N VAL A 19 6.68 8.74 -2.29
CA VAL A 19 5.39 8.99 -1.64
C VAL A 19 4.72 7.68 -1.21
N VAL A 20 4.76 6.64 -2.05
CA VAL A 20 4.22 5.32 -1.69
C VAL A 20 4.99 4.70 -0.53
N THR A 21 6.33 4.68 -0.58
CA THR A 21 7.13 4.07 0.50
C THR A 21 6.97 4.80 1.82
N SER A 22 6.96 6.13 1.82
CA SER A 22 6.73 6.92 3.04
C SER A 22 5.30 6.76 3.59
N GLY A 23 4.29 6.66 2.72
CA GLY A 23 2.90 6.40 3.11
C GLY A 23 2.72 5.02 3.77
N LEU A 24 3.32 3.97 3.19
CA LEU A 24 3.31 2.62 3.80
C LEU A 24 4.09 2.59 5.11
N ALA A 25 5.23 3.28 5.19
CA ALA A 25 6.00 3.37 6.44
C ALA A 25 5.18 4.04 7.55
N LEU A 26 4.51 5.15 7.23
CA LEU A 26 3.59 5.84 8.15
C LEU A 26 2.42 4.95 8.59
N ALA A 27 1.80 4.23 7.66
CA ALA A 27 0.70 3.32 7.98
C ALA A 27 1.16 2.17 8.89
N GLY A 28 2.33 1.58 8.61
CA GLY A 28 2.92 0.52 9.43
C GLY A 28 3.29 1.00 10.83
N LEU A 29 3.90 2.19 10.96
CA LEU A 29 4.19 2.80 12.25
C LEU A 29 2.91 3.14 13.03
N GLY A 30 1.87 3.61 12.35
CA GLY A 30 0.56 3.84 12.97
C GLY A 30 -0.06 2.55 13.51
N LEU A 31 0.02 1.45 12.76
CA LEU A 31 -0.47 0.14 13.20
C LEU A 31 0.33 -0.41 14.39
N LEU A 32 1.66 -0.24 14.40
CA LEU A 32 2.49 -0.56 15.55
C LEU A 32 2.18 0.33 16.76
N ALA A 33 1.87 1.61 16.54
CA ALA A 33 1.41 2.48 17.63
C ALA A 33 0.07 2.02 18.20
N LEU A 34 -0.79 1.36 17.40
CA LEU A 34 -2.03 0.75 17.89
C LEU A 34 -1.80 -0.52 18.72
N SER A 35 -0.70 -1.26 18.51
CA SER A 35 -0.31 -2.42 19.34
C SER A 35 0.26 -2.03 20.71
N GLY A 36 -0.36 -1.03 21.33
CA GLY A 36 -0.10 -0.62 22.71
C GLY A 36 -1.23 0.27 23.23
N VAL A 37 -2.41 0.17 22.61
CA VAL A 37 -3.65 0.79 23.09
C VAL A 37 -4.34 -0.25 23.95
N HIS A 38 -4.64 0.10 25.19
CA HIS A 38 -5.39 -0.72 26.14
C HIS A 38 -6.72 -0.04 26.51
N ALA A 39 -7.61 -0.74 27.22
CA ALA A 39 -8.91 -0.21 27.62
C ALA A 39 -8.83 1.11 28.42
N ASP A 40 -7.72 1.34 29.14
CA ASP A 40 -7.47 2.56 29.93
C ASP A 40 -6.88 3.73 29.13
N THR A 41 -6.63 3.56 27.83
CA THR A 41 -6.03 4.62 27.01
C THR A 41 -7.05 5.71 26.73
N GLY A 42 -6.74 6.95 27.14
CA GLY A 42 -7.60 8.09 26.88
C GLY A 42 -7.91 8.31 25.39
N TYR A 43 -9.14 8.72 25.08
CA TYR A 43 -9.68 8.87 23.73
C TYR A 43 -8.79 9.70 22.79
N GLY A 44 -8.12 10.74 23.33
CA GLY A 44 -7.19 11.57 22.57
C GLY A 44 -5.95 10.82 22.05
N ASN A 45 -5.47 9.81 22.79
CA ASN A 45 -4.32 9.00 22.39
C ASN A 45 -4.70 8.02 21.26
N VAL A 46 -5.92 7.50 21.29
CA VAL A 46 -6.45 6.62 20.24
C VAL A 46 -6.67 7.41 18.94
N TRP A 47 -7.23 8.62 19.05
CA TRP A 47 -7.61 9.45 17.90
C TRP A 47 -6.42 9.82 17.00
N TRP A 48 -5.30 10.28 17.57
CA TRP A 48 -4.14 10.66 16.75
C TRP A 48 -3.49 9.45 16.05
N ARG A 49 -3.50 8.27 16.70
CA ARG A 49 -2.94 7.04 16.13
C ARG A 49 -3.79 6.57 14.93
N LEU A 50 -5.11 6.58 15.08
CA LEU A 50 -6.06 6.33 13.97
C LEU A 50 -5.91 7.34 12.84
N ALA A 51 -5.76 8.63 13.18
CA ALA A 51 -5.51 9.68 12.19
C ALA A 51 -4.21 9.40 11.41
N THR A 52 -3.14 8.99 12.10
CA THR A 52 -1.85 8.65 11.48
C THR A 52 -1.97 7.48 10.50
N VAL A 53 -2.67 6.41 10.90
CA VAL A 53 -2.97 5.28 10.00
C VAL A 53 -3.76 5.76 8.78
N GLY A 54 -4.81 6.55 8.99
CA GLY A 54 -5.63 7.11 7.91
C GLY A 54 -4.85 7.97 6.92
N VAL A 55 -3.93 8.80 7.42
CA VAL A 55 -3.04 9.63 6.60
C VAL A 55 -2.08 8.75 5.78
N GLY A 56 -1.46 7.74 6.40
CA GLY A 56 -0.59 6.79 5.70
C GLY A 56 -1.31 6.05 4.57
N PHE A 57 -2.53 5.57 4.82
CA PHE A 57 -3.37 4.94 3.80
C PHE A 57 -3.76 5.91 2.68
N ALA A 58 -4.13 7.15 3.00
CA ALA A 58 -4.49 8.16 2.00
C ALA A 58 -3.32 8.50 1.07
N LEU A 59 -2.11 8.62 1.63
CA LEU A 59 -0.88 8.86 0.87
C LEU A 59 -0.48 7.67 -0.01
N THR A 60 -0.86 6.46 0.37
CA THR A 60 -0.55 5.23 -0.37
C THR A 60 -1.56 4.96 -1.50
N MET A 61 -2.86 5.09 -1.22
CA MET A 61 -3.93 4.81 -2.18
C MET A 61 -3.92 5.77 -3.38
N SER A 62 -3.65 7.06 -3.15
CA SER A 62 -3.70 8.08 -4.20
C SER A 62 -2.76 7.82 -5.38
N PRO A 63 -1.45 7.54 -5.18
CA PRO A 63 -0.56 7.12 -6.25
C PRO A 63 -0.99 5.77 -6.83
N LEU A 64 -1.29 4.76 -6.00
CA LEU A 64 -1.61 3.41 -6.46
C LEU A 64 -2.74 3.38 -7.50
N THR A 65 -3.81 4.15 -7.27
CA THR A 65 -4.90 4.29 -8.24
C THR A 65 -4.45 4.95 -9.55
N GLY A 66 -3.62 6.00 -9.46
CA GLY A 66 -3.07 6.66 -10.65
C GLY A 66 -2.18 5.76 -11.49
N ALA A 67 -1.33 4.94 -10.86
CA ALA A 67 -0.49 3.97 -11.57
C ALA A 67 -1.31 2.83 -12.18
N ALA A 68 -2.35 2.34 -11.51
CA ALA A 68 -3.22 1.30 -12.04
C ALA A 68 -3.94 1.75 -13.32
N ILE A 69 -4.41 3.00 -13.36
CA ILE A 69 -5.06 3.58 -14.56
C ILE A 69 -4.06 3.74 -15.72
N GLN A 70 -2.80 4.11 -15.42
CA GLN A 70 -1.76 4.32 -16.43
C GLN A 70 -1.14 3.01 -16.96
N ALA A 71 -1.34 1.88 -16.28
CA ALA A 71 -0.68 0.61 -16.58
C ALA A 71 -1.45 -0.28 -17.55
N VAL A 72 -2.67 0.08 -17.95
CA VAL A 72 -3.56 -0.77 -18.75
C VAL A 72 -4.03 -0.02 -20.01
N ASP A 73 -4.00 -0.71 -21.15
CA ASP A 73 -4.54 -0.19 -22.41
C ASP A 73 -6.07 -0.01 -22.29
N PRO A 74 -6.69 1.07 -22.82
CA PRO A 74 -8.11 1.36 -22.60
C PRO A 74 -9.06 0.23 -23.02
N GLN A 75 -8.62 -0.65 -23.92
CA GLN A 75 -9.38 -1.81 -24.42
C GLN A 75 -9.37 -3.00 -23.43
N GLU A 76 -8.40 -3.08 -22.52
CA GLU A 76 -8.23 -4.17 -21.55
C GLU A 76 -8.59 -3.74 -20.11
N GLY A 77 -8.97 -2.48 -19.91
CA GLY A 77 -9.28 -1.89 -18.60
C GLY A 77 -10.31 -2.67 -17.78
N GLY A 78 -11.32 -3.25 -18.44
CA GLY A 78 -12.35 -4.07 -17.79
C GLY A 78 -11.81 -5.39 -17.23
N LEU A 79 -10.98 -6.10 -17.99
CA LEU A 79 -10.36 -7.36 -17.57
C LEU A 79 -9.33 -7.12 -16.46
N ALA A 80 -8.47 -6.11 -16.61
CA ALA A 80 -7.46 -5.77 -15.62
C ALA A 80 -8.06 -5.30 -14.29
N SER A 81 -9.15 -4.51 -14.35
CA SER A 81 -9.91 -4.10 -13.16
C SER A 81 -10.57 -5.30 -12.47
N GLY A 82 -11.15 -6.22 -13.23
CA GLY A 82 -11.74 -7.46 -12.71
C GLY A 82 -10.73 -8.34 -11.98
N ILE A 83 -9.56 -8.57 -12.59
CA ILE A 83 -8.47 -9.33 -11.96
C ILE A 83 -7.99 -8.61 -10.70
N SER A 84 -7.71 -7.31 -10.78
CA SER A 84 -7.22 -6.52 -9.63
C SER A 84 -8.21 -6.51 -8.47
N SER A 85 -9.51 -6.37 -8.75
CA SER A 85 -10.56 -6.41 -7.75
C SER A 85 -10.67 -7.79 -7.11
N THR A 86 -10.61 -8.86 -7.91
CA THR A 86 -10.65 -10.24 -7.41
C THR A 86 -9.44 -10.54 -6.53
N THR A 87 -8.23 -10.18 -6.96
CA THR A 87 -7.01 -10.32 -6.16
C THR A 87 -7.12 -9.53 -4.85
N ARG A 88 -7.66 -8.31 -4.91
CA ARG A 88 -7.87 -7.48 -3.71
C ARG A 88 -8.90 -8.10 -2.75
N GLN A 89 -9.98 -8.68 -3.26
CA GLN A 89 -10.98 -9.38 -2.43
C GLN A 89 -10.39 -10.63 -1.79
N ILE A 90 -9.65 -11.45 -2.55
CA ILE A 90 -8.95 -12.62 -2.00
C ILE A 90 -7.98 -12.18 -0.90
N GLY A 91 -7.17 -11.14 -1.16
CA GLY A 91 -6.26 -10.58 -0.17
C GLY A 91 -6.96 -10.07 1.09
N ALA A 92 -8.12 -9.41 0.94
CA ALA A 92 -8.92 -8.94 2.07
C ALA A 92 -9.44 -10.10 2.92
N VAL A 93 -9.99 -11.14 2.31
CA VAL A 93 -10.49 -12.33 3.02
C VAL A 93 -9.36 -13.06 3.74
N LEU A 94 -8.23 -13.28 3.06
CA LEU A 94 -7.05 -13.90 3.66
C LEU A 94 -6.49 -13.06 4.82
N GLY A 95 -6.42 -11.74 4.66
CA GLY A 95 -5.95 -10.84 5.70
C GLY A 95 -6.81 -10.93 6.96
N VAL A 96 -8.14 -10.88 6.81
CA VAL A 96 -9.07 -11.03 7.94
C VAL A 96 -8.92 -12.41 8.59
N ALA A 97 -8.82 -13.48 7.81
CA ALA A 97 -8.65 -14.84 8.33
C ALA A 97 -7.35 -15.01 9.13
N VAL A 98 -6.23 -14.51 8.60
CA VAL A 98 -4.92 -14.58 9.28
C VAL A 98 -4.93 -13.76 10.57
N LEU A 99 -5.42 -12.52 10.54
CA LEU A 99 -5.50 -11.67 11.73
C LEU A 99 -6.41 -12.29 12.80
N GLY A 100 -7.56 -12.84 12.40
CA GLY A 100 -8.46 -13.56 13.31
C GLY A 100 -7.81 -14.80 13.92
N ALA A 101 -7.04 -15.56 13.13
CA ALA A 101 -6.26 -16.70 13.62
C ALA A 101 -5.18 -16.27 14.63
N VAL A 102 -4.49 -15.15 14.39
CA VAL A 102 -3.50 -14.58 15.33
C VAL A 102 -4.15 -14.22 16.67
N VAL A 103 -5.30 -13.53 16.65
CA VAL A 103 -6.07 -13.20 17.86
C VAL A 103 -6.44 -14.47 18.62
N ARG A 104 -7.01 -15.47 17.90
CA ARG A 104 -7.47 -16.73 18.50
C ARG A 104 -6.33 -17.55 19.09
N ALA A 105 -5.18 -17.61 18.41
CA ALA A 105 -4.00 -18.35 18.87
C ALA A 105 -3.44 -17.79 20.19
N ARG A 106 -3.51 -16.47 20.40
CA ARG A 106 -3.13 -15.85 21.68
C ARG A 106 -4.18 -16.08 22.77
N GLN A 107 -5.46 -16.03 22.42
CA GLN A 107 -6.56 -16.27 23.37
C GLN A 107 -6.54 -17.70 23.95
N SER A 108 -6.14 -18.71 23.15
CA SER A 108 -6.04 -20.10 23.64
C SER A 108 -4.97 -20.32 24.71
N GLY A 109 -4.04 -19.37 24.89
CA GLY A 109 -2.95 -19.43 25.87
C GLY A 109 -3.25 -18.72 27.19
N SER A 110 -4.53 -18.62 27.60
CA SER A 110 -5.00 -17.87 28.79
C SER A 110 -4.85 -16.34 28.74
N ALA A 111 -4.52 -15.77 27.57
CA ALA A 111 -4.48 -14.33 27.37
C ALA A 111 -5.87 -13.75 27.04
N SER A 112 -6.12 -12.50 27.45
CA SER A 112 -7.34 -11.76 27.12
C SER A 112 -7.46 -11.50 25.60
N PHE A 113 -8.69 -11.26 25.12
CA PHE A 113 -8.93 -10.86 23.74
C PHE A 113 -8.13 -9.60 23.35
N GLU A 114 -7.94 -8.69 24.30
CA GLU A 114 -7.15 -7.47 24.16
C GLU A 114 -5.69 -7.77 23.79
N ALA A 115 -5.04 -8.73 24.46
CA ALA A 115 -3.68 -9.17 24.11
C ALA A 115 -3.62 -9.85 22.72
N GLY A 116 -4.70 -10.53 22.32
CA GLY A 116 -4.84 -11.04 20.95
C GLY A 116 -4.91 -9.92 19.92
N LEU A 117 -5.71 -8.88 20.19
CA LEU A 117 -5.86 -7.71 19.33
C LEU A 117 -4.55 -6.93 19.19
N ASP A 118 -3.82 -6.77 20.29
CA ASP A 118 -2.50 -6.15 20.33
C ASP A 118 -1.52 -6.84 19.38
N SER A 119 -1.44 -8.17 19.48
CA SER A 119 -0.58 -8.97 18.60
C SER A 119 -1.01 -8.91 17.13
N ALA A 120 -2.31 -8.79 16.85
CA ALA A 120 -2.82 -8.64 15.50
C ALA A 120 -2.42 -7.30 14.88
N PHE A 121 -2.48 -6.21 15.64
CA PHE A 121 -1.98 -4.90 15.20
C PHE A 121 -0.47 -4.90 14.99
N ALA A 122 0.28 -5.58 15.87
CA ALA A 122 1.73 -5.72 15.72
C ALA A 122 2.10 -6.48 14.44
N VAL A 123 1.45 -7.62 14.18
CA VAL A 123 1.65 -8.41 12.95
C VAL A 123 1.24 -7.60 11.72
N ALA A 124 0.10 -6.93 11.75
CA ALA A 124 -0.36 -6.08 10.64
C ALA A 124 0.63 -4.94 10.35
N GLY A 125 1.14 -4.28 11.39
CA GLY A 125 2.15 -3.23 11.28
C GLY A 125 3.46 -3.74 10.69
N ALA A 126 3.97 -4.87 11.19
CA ALA A 126 5.18 -5.51 10.71
C ALA A 126 5.07 -5.92 9.23
N VAL A 127 3.96 -6.54 8.82
CA VAL A 127 3.71 -6.93 7.43
C VAL A 127 3.62 -5.69 6.52
N THR A 128 2.99 -4.61 7.00
CA THR A 128 2.88 -3.35 6.25
C THR A 128 4.26 -2.70 6.07
N LEU A 129 5.09 -2.68 7.11
CA LEU A 129 6.47 -2.18 7.03
C LEU A 129 7.35 -3.06 6.12
N ALA A 130 7.24 -4.38 6.21
CA ALA A 130 7.94 -5.29 5.32
C ALA A 130 7.54 -5.03 3.86
N THR A 131 6.25 -4.77 3.61
CA THR A 131 5.76 -4.38 2.28
C THR A 131 6.34 -3.04 1.85
N ALA A 132 6.45 -2.07 2.75
CA ALA A 132 7.07 -0.77 2.48
C ALA A 132 8.55 -0.92 2.06
N VAL A 133 9.31 -1.74 2.79
CA VAL A 133 10.72 -2.04 2.51
C VAL A 133 10.86 -2.78 1.19
N CYS A 134 10.08 -3.85 0.97
CA CYS A 134 10.06 -4.58 -0.29
C CYS A 134 9.73 -3.65 -1.46
N THR A 135 8.72 -2.79 -1.32
CA THR A 135 8.33 -1.80 -2.34
C THR A 135 9.48 -0.83 -2.62
N GLY A 136 10.15 -0.33 -1.58
CA GLY A 136 11.31 0.54 -1.71
C GLY A 136 12.47 -0.14 -2.44
N LEU A 137 12.80 -1.38 -2.06
CA LEU A 137 13.91 -2.16 -2.63
C LEU A 137 13.64 -2.65 -4.06
N TRP A 138 12.42 -3.13 -4.35
CA TRP A 138 12.04 -3.58 -5.69
C TRP A 138 11.99 -2.41 -6.67
N LEU A 139 11.40 -1.29 -6.25
CA LEU A 139 11.35 -0.12 -7.10
C LEU A 139 12.77 0.46 -7.29
N ALA A 140 13.66 0.42 -6.27
CA ALA A 140 15.06 0.84 -6.36
C ALA A 140 15.87 0.20 -7.50
N ARG A 141 15.42 -0.94 -8.05
CA ARG A 141 16.07 -1.56 -9.21
C ARG A 141 15.90 -0.68 -10.46
N PRO A 142 16.99 -0.29 -11.15
CA PRO A 142 16.92 0.46 -12.39
C PRO A 142 16.03 -0.26 -13.42
N ARG A 143 15.06 0.45 -14.01
CA ARG A 143 14.38 -0.07 -15.21
C ARG A 143 15.42 -0.21 -16.32
N PRO A 144 15.48 -1.34 -17.03
CA PRO A 144 16.27 -1.44 -18.26
C PRO A 144 15.83 -0.31 -19.19
N THR A 145 16.78 0.52 -19.62
CA THR A 145 16.55 1.56 -20.63
C THR A 145 15.87 0.88 -21.82
N PRO A 146 14.68 1.33 -22.25
CA PRO A 146 14.08 0.84 -23.48
C PRO A 146 15.12 0.99 -24.59
N ALA A 147 15.50 -0.13 -25.21
CA ALA A 147 16.41 -0.11 -26.34
C ALA A 147 15.87 0.91 -27.37
N PRO A 148 16.72 1.73 -28.00
CA PRO A 148 16.28 2.70 -28.99
C PRO A 148 15.41 1.98 -30.01
N GLN A 149 14.11 2.30 -30.05
CA GLN A 149 13.23 1.85 -31.12
C GLN A 149 13.88 2.31 -32.41
N GLN A 150 14.44 1.36 -33.16
CA GLN A 150 14.91 1.59 -34.52
C GLN A 150 13.72 2.17 -35.27
N ARG A 151 13.76 3.49 -35.49
CA ARG A 151 12.84 4.16 -36.40
C ARG A 151 12.94 3.39 -37.71
N PRO A 152 11.83 2.84 -38.24
CA PRO A 152 11.83 2.26 -39.57
C PRO A 152 12.44 3.29 -40.51
N ASP A 153 13.54 2.93 -41.17
CA ASP A 153 14.28 3.81 -42.04
C ASP A 153 13.37 4.18 -43.23
N LEU A 154 12.67 5.31 -43.10
CA LEU A 154 11.80 5.86 -44.15
C LEU A 154 12.62 6.33 -45.37
N SER A 155 13.94 6.22 -45.31
CA SER A 155 14.89 6.46 -46.40
C SER A 155 14.82 5.40 -47.51
N ALA A 156 14.35 4.18 -47.23
CA ALA A 156 14.24 3.10 -48.23
C ALA A 156 12.94 3.13 -49.06
N ARG A 157 11.99 4.04 -48.78
CA ARG A 157 10.74 4.19 -49.55
C ARG A 157 10.76 5.30 -50.60
N ARG A 158 11.92 5.92 -50.86
CA ARG A 158 12.10 6.89 -51.94
C ARG A 158 13.15 6.40 -52.93
N THR A 159 12.78 5.41 -53.73
CA THR A 159 13.42 5.18 -55.02
C THR A 159 12.33 5.25 -56.09
N PRO A 160 12.50 6.11 -57.12
CA PRO A 160 11.53 6.34 -58.18
C PRO A 160 11.35 5.14 -59.12
#